data_AF-A0A8J2V9U6-F1
#
_entry.id   AF-A0A8J2V9U6-F1
#
_cell.length_a   1.000
_cell.length_b   1.000
_cell.length_c   1.000
_cell.angle_alpha   90.00
_cell.angle_beta   90.00
_cell.angle_gamma   90.00
#
_symmetry.space_group_name_H-M   'P 1'
#
loop_
_entity.id
_entity.type
_entity.pdbx_description
1 polymer ?
#
loop_
_entity_poly.entity_id
_entity_poly.type
_entity_poly.pdbx_seq_one_letter_code
_entity_poly.pdbx_strand_id
1 'polypeptide(L)'
;MSTTSILKKLLIMKTDNLFEKGAIEKIKSLAEKIKIAMILTNLKERPISVNPMTTKKVDETGAIWFLSQLKSEHNVNIQLDSKVQLIYSDPN
;
A
#
# COMPACT_ATOMS: atom_id res chain seq x y z
N MET A 1 -22.65 -35.28 -3.21
CA MET A 1 -21.81 -34.34 -4.00
C MET A 1 -20.37 -34.80 -3.85
N SER A 2 -19.69 -35.20 -4.94
CA SER A 2 -18.37 -35.83 -4.85
C SER A 2 -17.33 -34.86 -4.26
N THR A 3 -16.45 -35.36 -3.40
CA THR A 3 -15.29 -34.67 -2.79
C THR A 3 -14.43 -33.95 -3.84
N THR A 4 -14.38 -34.45 -5.07
CA THR A 4 -13.70 -33.82 -6.21
C THR A 4 -14.31 -32.45 -6.59
N SER A 5 -15.61 -32.26 -6.40
CA SER A 5 -16.30 -30.99 -6.68
C SER A 5 -15.99 -29.91 -5.65
N ILE A 6 -15.69 -30.30 -4.40
CA ILE A 6 -15.32 -29.39 -3.31
C ILE A 6 -13.86 -28.94 -3.51
N LEU A 7 -12.96 -29.86 -3.87
CA LEU A 7 -11.55 -29.55 -4.15
C LEU A 7 -11.38 -28.61 -5.35
N LYS A 8 -12.14 -28.80 -6.44
CA LYS A 8 -12.12 -27.89 -7.60
C LYS A 8 -12.56 -26.46 -7.26
N LYS A 9 -13.48 -26.29 -6.30
CA LYS A 9 -13.98 -24.98 -5.88
C LYS A 9 -12.98 -24.26 -4.98
N LEU A 10 -12.14 -25.00 -4.25
CA LEU A 10 -11.10 -24.47 -3.37
C LEU A 10 -9.82 -24.05 -4.12
N LEU A 11 -9.54 -24.64 -5.28
CA LEU A 11 -8.29 -24.40 -6.04
C LEU A 11 -8.40 -23.33 -7.14
N ILE A 12 -9.61 -22.88 -7.49
CA ILE A 12 -9.79 -21.77 -8.43
C ILE A 12 -9.68 -20.49 -7.62
N MET A 13 -8.45 -20.01 -7.43
CA MET A 13 -8.23 -18.62 -7.05
C MET A 13 -8.76 -17.77 -8.21
N LYS A 14 -10.00 -17.29 -8.07
CA LYS A 14 -10.67 -16.47 -9.07
C LYS A 14 -9.94 -15.13 -9.13
N THR A 15 -9.05 -14.97 -10.11
CA THR A 15 -8.37 -13.72 -10.37
C THR A 15 -9.36 -12.79 -11.05
N ASP A 16 -9.97 -11.90 -10.28
CA ASP A 16 -10.82 -10.84 -10.81
C ASP A 16 -9.98 -9.58 -11.04
N ASN A 17 -10.03 -9.05 -12.26
CA ASN A 17 -9.45 -7.73 -12.54
C ASN A 17 -10.33 -6.67 -11.87
N LEU A 18 -9.73 -5.89 -10.98
CA LEU A 18 -10.42 -4.82 -10.27
C LEU A 18 -10.14 -3.48 -10.96
N PHE A 19 -11.17 -2.66 -11.07
CA PHE A 19 -11.10 -1.32 -11.64
C PHE A 19 -11.80 -0.33 -10.72
N GLU A 20 -11.46 0.95 -10.86
CA GLU A 20 -12.10 2.07 -10.17
C GLU A 20 -12.30 1.77 -8.66
N LYS A 21 -13.56 1.74 -8.22
CA LYS A 21 -13.94 1.50 -6.82
C LYS A 21 -13.41 0.18 -6.26
N GLY A 22 -13.45 -0.90 -7.04
CA GLY A 22 -12.95 -2.20 -6.60
C GLY A 22 -11.43 -2.19 -6.35
N ALA A 23 -10.68 -1.46 -7.17
CA ALA A 23 -9.24 -1.29 -6.97
C ALA A 23 -8.94 -0.45 -5.72
N ILE A 24 -9.68 0.64 -5.50
CA ILE A 24 -9.56 1.49 -4.31
C ILE A 24 -9.89 0.68 -3.04
N GLU A 25 -10.99 -0.08 -3.04
CA GLU A 25 -11.38 -0.94 -1.91
C GLU A 25 -10.30 -1.97 -1.59
N LYS A 26 -9.65 -2.55 -2.61
CA LYS A 26 -8.55 -3.49 -2.41
C LYS A 26 -7.30 -2.82 -1.83
N ILE A 27 -6.91 -1.65 -2.34
CA ILE A 27 -5.78 -0.87 -1.79
C ILE A 27 -6.05 -0.52 -0.33
N LYS A 28 -7.25 -0.02 -0.03
CA LYS A 28 -7.68 0.28 1.34
C LYS A 28 -7.58 -0.92 2.26
N SER A 29 -8.14 -2.05 1.84
CA SER A 29 -8.09 -3.30 2.60
C SER A 29 -6.66 -3.74 2.91
N LEU A 30 -5.73 -3.64 1.94
CA LEU A 30 -4.34 -4.03 2.13
C LEU A 30 -3.56 -3.03 3.01
N ALA A 31 -3.60 -1.73 2.67
CA ALA A 31 -2.82 -0.71 3.35
C ALA A 31 -3.24 -0.53 4.82
N GLU A 32 -4.54 -0.60 5.11
CA GLU A 32 -5.06 -0.50 6.48
C GLU A 32 -4.82 -1.77 7.30
N LYS A 33 -4.80 -2.96 6.67
CA LYS A 33 -4.44 -4.23 7.30
C LYS A 33 -2.94 -4.31 7.63
N ILE A 34 -2.07 -4.05 6.65
CA ILE A 34 -0.60 -4.14 6.80
C ILE A 34 -0.08 -3.04 7.73
N LYS A 35 -0.74 -1.88 7.74
CA LYS A 35 -0.55 -0.75 8.65
C LYS A 35 0.76 0.03 8.48
N ILE A 36 1.90 -0.63 8.32
CA ILE A 36 3.21 0.00 8.16
C ILE A 36 3.63 -0.06 6.69
N ALA A 37 4.01 1.08 6.14
CA ALA A 37 4.64 1.20 4.83
C ALA A 37 6.09 1.64 4.99
N MET A 38 6.96 1.22 4.08
CA MET A 38 8.22 1.93 3.85
C MET A 38 7.96 3.04 2.84
N ILE A 39 8.13 4.29 3.24
CA ILE A 39 8.11 5.43 2.32
C ILE A 39 9.52 5.69 1.80
N LEU A 40 9.65 5.78 0.49
CA LEU A 40 10.87 6.15 -0.20
C LEU A 40 10.68 7.56 -0.75
N THR A 41 11.64 8.43 -0.45
CA THR A 41 11.69 9.82 -0.89
C THR A 41 13.06 10.11 -1.48
N ASN A 42 13.24 11.26 -2.13
CA ASN A 42 14.51 11.64 -2.76
C ASN A 42 15.04 10.58 -3.74
N LEU A 43 14.16 10.10 -4.63
CA LEU A 43 14.36 8.89 -5.44
C LEU A 43 15.52 8.96 -6.46
N LYS A 44 16.10 10.14 -6.66
CA LYS A 44 17.21 10.36 -7.60
C LYS A 44 18.59 10.22 -6.95
N GLU A 45 18.65 10.31 -5.62
CA GLU A 45 19.90 10.28 -4.87
C GLU A 45 20.21 8.87 -4.35
N ARG A 46 21.50 8.60 -4.13
CA ARG A 46 21.98 7.35 -3.53
C ARG A 46 22.84 7.63 -2.30
N PRO A 47 22.56 6.99 -1.15
CA PRO A 47 21.48 6.03 -0.90
C PRO A 47 20.09 6.68 -0.92
N ILE A 48 19.06 5.91 -1.29
CA ILE A 48 17.67 6.41 -1.29
C ILE A 48 17.22 6.62 0.16
N SER A 49 16.55 7.74 0.46
CA SER A 49 15.95 7.99 1.77
C SER A 49 14.73 7.10 1.98
N VAL A 50 14.79 6.20 2.97
CA VAL A 50 13.73 5.24 3.29
C VAL A 50 13.34 5.34 4.76
N ASN A 51 12.05 5.46 5.07
CA ASN A 51 11.55 5.53 6.44
C ASN A 51 10.30 4.66 6.64
N PRO A 52 10.12 4.00 7.80
CA PRO A 52 8.86 3.36 8.14
C PRO A 52 7.81 4.40 8.54
N MET A 53 6.59 4.28 8.02
CA MET A 53 5.47 5.17 8.31
C MET A 53 4.19 4.37 8.59
N THR A 54 3.42 4.81 9.60
CA THR A 54 2.13 4.21 9.93
C THR A 54 1.00 4.84 9.10
N THR A 55 0.34 4.01 8.30
CA THR A 55 -0.88 4.37 7.55
C THR A 55 -2.01 4.72 8.51
N LYS A 56 -2.60 5.89 8.34
CA LYS A 56 -3.71 6.36 9.19
C LYS A 56 -5.07 6.04 8.59
N LYS A 57 -5.24 6.31 7.29
CA LYS A 57 -6.45 6.00 6.54
C LYS A 57 -6.16 5.91 5.06
N VAL A 58 -6.98 5.16 4.34
CA VAL A 58 -7.18 5.32 2.89
C VAL A 58 -8.58 5.90 2.67
N ASP A 59 -8.63 7.07 2.04
CA ASP A 59 -9.90 7.74 1.79
C ASP A 59 -10.66 7.18 0.57
N GLU A 60 -11.85 7.71 0.32
CA GLU A 60 -12.75 7.31 -0.76
C GLU A 60 -12.15 7.48 -2.17
N THR A 61 -11.12 8.32 -2.33
CA THR A 61 -10.42 8.51 -3.61
C THR A 61 -9.26 7.53 -3.78
N GLY A 62 -8.89 6.80 -2.73
CA GLY A 62 -7.71 5.94 -2.69
C GLY A 62 -6.44 6.65 -2.22
N ALA A 63 -6.53 7.90 -1.75
CA ALA A 63 -5.37 8.58 -1.19
C ALA A 63 -5.00 8.01 0.18
N ILE A 64 -3.71 7.76 0.38
CA ILE A 64 -3.16 7.13 1.59
C ILE A 64 -2.62 8.23 2.50
N TRP A 65 -3.20 8.33 3.69
CA TRP A 65 -2.86 9.38 4.65
C TRP A 65 -1.89 8.90 5.71
N PHE A 66 -0.88 9.73 5.95
CA PHE A 66 0.12 9.58 6.98
C PHE A 66 0.13 10.79 7.90
N LEU A 67 0.65 10.64 9.11
CA LEU A 67 0.97 11.75 10.00
C LEU A 67 2.48 11.74 10.24
N SER A 68 3.13 12.86 9.94
CA SER A 68 4.57 13.06 10.12
C SER A 68 4.85 14.31 10.95
N GLN A 69 6.01 14.36 11.57
CA GLN A 69 6.49 15.58 12.19
C GLN A 69 6.81 16.61 11.12
N LEU A 70 6.45 17.88 11.36
CA LEU A 70 6.61 18.98 10.41
C LEU A 70 8.04 19.07 9.84
N LYS A 71 9.06 18.85 10.67
CA LYS A 71 10.49 18.96 10.33
C LYS A 71 11.19 17.61 10.06
N SER A 72 10.44 16.57 9.71
CA SER A 72 11.03 15.28 9.34
C SER A 72 11.78 15.35 8.00
N GLU A 73 12.82 14.54 7.86
CA GLU A 73 13.62 14.48 6.62
C GLU A 73 12.77 14.16 5.38
N HIS A 74 11.88 13.15 5.46
CA HIS A 74 11.00 12.81 4.34
C HIS A 74 10.04 13.95 3.97
N ASN A 75 9.57 14.77 4.93
CA ASN A 75 8.76 15.94 4.58
C ASN A 75 9.59 16.99 3.83
N VAL A 76 10.84 17.23 4.24
CA VAL A 76 11.76 18.12 3.51
C VAL A 76 12.00 17.57 2.09
N ASN A 77 12.26 16.27 1.96
CA ASN A 77 12.43 15.63 0.66
C ASN A 77 11.18 15.76 -0.22
N ILE A 78 9.97 15.56 0.33
CA ILE A 78 8.69 15.70 -0.38
C ILE A 78 8.42 17.13 -0.83
N GLN A 79 8.84 18.13 -0.04
CA GLN A 79 8.73 19.53 -0.44
C GLN A 79 9.63 19.87 -1.64
N LEU A 80 10.78 19.20 -1.77
CA LEU A 80 11.70 19.39 -2.90
C LEU A 80 11.27 18.59 -4.15
N ASP A 81 10.83 17.34 -3.97
CA ASP A 81 10.28 16.49 -5.04
C ASP A 81 9.11 15.67 -4.47
N SER A 82 7.90 15.93 -4.94
CA SER A 82 6.68 15.29 -4.43
C SER A 82 6.53 13.82 -4.83
N LYS A 83 7.43 13.29 -5.67
CA LYS A 83 7.42 11.88 -6.05
C LYS A 83 7.90 11.00 -4.90
N VAL A 84 7.06 10.06 -4.51
CA VAL A 84 7.34 9.08 -3.47
C VAL A 84 7.02 7.68 -3.97
N GLN A 85 7.56 6.68 -3.29
CA GLN A 85 7.16 5.29 -3.46
C GLN A 85 6.78 4.71 -2.09
N LEU A 86 5.65 4.00 -2.04
CA LEU A 86 5.19 3.29 -0.86
C LEU A 86 5.35 1.79 -1.09
N ILE A 87 6.01 1.12 -0.15
CA ILE A 87 6.17 -0.33 -0.17
C ILE A 87 5.44 -0.90 1.04
N TYR A 88 4.49 -1.80 0.77
CA TYR A 88 3.80 -2.60 1.78
C TYR A 88 4.16 -4.06 1.58
N SER A 89 4.33 -4.79 2.69
CA SER A 89 4.54 -6.24 2.67
C SER A 89 3.64 -6.87 3.71
N ASP A 90 2.70 -7.72 3.27
CA ASP A 90 1.97 -8.61 4.18
C ASP A 90 2.88 -9.81 4.45
N PRO A 91 3.16 -10.17 5.72
CA PRO A 91 3.98 -11.34 6.04
C PRO A 91 3.25 -12.69 5.83
N ASN A 92 1.96 -12.69 5.49
CA ASN A 92 1.12 -13.88 5.36
C ASN A 92 0.89 -14.31 3.91
#